data_AF-A0A972J007-F1
#
_entry.id   AF-A0A972J007-F1
#
_cell.length_a   1.000
_cell.length_b   1.000
_cell.length_c   1.000
_cell.angle_alpha   90.00
_cell.angle_beta   90.00
_cell.angle_gamma   90.00
#
_symmetry.space_group_name_H-M   'P 1'
#
loop_
_entity.id
_entity.type
_entity.pdbx_description
1 polymer ?
#
loop_
_entity_poly.entity_id
_entity_poly.type
_entity_poly.pdbx_seq_one_letter_code
_entity_poly.pdbx_strand_id
1 'polypeptide(L)' 'MSYNIPAAFANSASQLLSLTIVPYVRKIAQQGVQDALINDQYLRRGLTTYQGKLTLAETARKYHMTFVEPLDALSS' A
#
# COMPACT_ATOMS: atom_id res chain seq x y z
N MET A 1 -2.00 -27.36 -4.90
CA MET A 1 -2.26 -26.05 -5.55
C MET A 1 -3.57 -25.50 -5.01
N SER A 2 -3.52 -24.41 -4.24
CA SER A 2 -4.65 -23.49 -4.01
C SER A 2 -4.18 -22.25 -3.22
N TYR A 3 -3.24 -21.49 -3.78
CA TYR A 3 -2.81 -20.19 -3.23
C TYR A 3 -3.84 -19.10 -3.58
N ASN A 4 -5.00 -19.10 -2.90
CA ASN A 4 -5.95 -17.98 -2.71
C ASN A 4 -7.26 -18.55 -2.11
N ILE A 5 -7.23 -18.99 -0.85
CA ILE A 5 -8.39 -19.58 -0.17
C ILE A 5 -9.60 -18.63 -0.14
N PRO A 6 -9.43 -17.30 0.10
CA PRO A 6 -10.55 -16.36 0.05
C PRO A 6 -11.29 -16.32 -1.29
N ALA A 7 -10.62 -16.59 -2.41
CA ALA A 7 -11.29 -16.63 -3.72
C ALA A 7 -12.31 -17.76 -3.86
N ALA A 8 -12.20 -18.84 -3.08
CA ALA A 8 -13.24 -19.88 -3.02
C ALA A 8 -14.58 -19.33 -2.49
N PHE A 9 -14.54 -18.21 -1.76
CA PHE A 9 -15.69 -17.50 -1.20
C PHE A 9 -15.71 -16.04 -1.70
N ALA A 10 -15.51 -15.85 -3.01
CA ALA A 10 -15.25 -14.56 -3.63
C ALA A 10 -16.27 -13.47 -3.25
N ASN A 11 -17.56 -13.78 -3.18
CA ASN A 11 -18.60 -12.81 -2.81
C ASN A 11 -18.37 -12.24 -1.38
N SER A 12 -18.27 -13.13 -0.39
CA SER A 12 -18.04 -12.74 1.00
C SER A 12 -16.68 -12.06 1.19
N ALA A 13 -15.61 -12.60 0.57
CA ALA A 13 -14.27 -12.03 0.65
C ALA A 13 -14.21 -10.62 0.04
N SER A 14 -14.88 -10.39 -1.10
CA SER A 14 -14.92 -9.08 -1.75
C SER A 14 -15.66 -8.06 -0.90
N GLN A 15 -16.79 -8.44 -0.28
CA GLN A 15 -17.53 -7.57 0.61
C GLN A 15 -16.70 -7.19 1.85
N LEU A 16 -16.07 -8.17 2.51
CA LEU A 16 -15.23 -7.93 3.68
C LEU A 16 -14.01 -7.06 3.37
N LEU A 17 -13.34 -7.33 2.24
CA LEU A 17 -12.22 -6.52 1.79
C LEU A 17 -12.67 -5.08 1.52
N SER A 18 -13.76 -4.91 0.76
CA SER A 18 -14.31 -3.59 0.42
C SER A 18 -14.64 -2.78 1.67
N LEU A 19 -15.38 -3.36 2.63
CA LEU A 19 -15.72 -2.70 3.89
C LEU A 19 -14.48 -2.25 4.66
N THR A 20 -13.39 -3.01 4.58
CA THR A 20 -12.13 -2.72 5.28
C THR A 20 -11.32 -1.63 4.57
N ILE A 21 -11.29 -1.60 3.23
CA ILE A 21 -10.44 -0.69 2.46
C ILE A 21 -11.09 0.65 2.11
N VAL A 22 -12.43 0.72 2.07
CA VAL A 22 -13.20 1.94 1.76
C VAL A 22 -12.70 3.21 2.49
N PRO A 23 -12.39 3.21 3.81
CA PRO A 23 -11.89 4.44 4.45
C PRO A 23 -10.58 4.95 3.85
N TYR A 24 -9.66 4.05 3.48
CA TYR A 24 -8.38 4.42 2.88
C TYR A 24 -8.55 4.90 1.44
N VAL A 25 -9.39 4.22 0.65
CA VAL A 25 -9.70 4.62 -0.73
C VAL A 25 -10.33 6.01 -0.76
N ARG A 26 -11.28 6.28 0.14
CA ARG A 26 -11.92 7.59 0.26
C ARG A 26 -10.92 8.68 0.65
N LYS A 27 -10.00 8.38 1.57
CA LYS A 27 -8.94 9.32 1.98
C LYS A 27 -8.04 9.69 0.80
N ILE A 28 -7.59 8.70 0.03
CA ILE A 28 -6.78 8.92 -1.18
C ILE A 28 -7.57 9.72 -2.22
N ALA A 29 -8.85 9.40 -2.43
CA ALA A 29 -9.69 10.10 -3.40
C ALA A 29 -9.92 11.58 -3.05
N GLN A 30 -9.97 11.92 -1.76
CA GLN A 30 -10.21 13.28 -1.29
C GLN A 30 -8.94 14.14 -1.20
N GLN A 31 -7.81 13.53 -0.84
CA GLN A 31 -6.56 14.26 -0.56
C GLN A 31 -5.53 14.13 -1.69
N GLY A 32 -5.72 13.17 -2.61
CA GLY A 32 -4.65 12.74 -3.50
C GLY A 32 -3.68 11.77 -2.81
N VAL A 33 -2.86 11.08 -3.61
CA VAL A 33 -1.99 10.00 -3.13
C VAL A 33 -0.91 10.52 -2.18
N GLN A 34 -0.23 11.61 -2.53
CA GLN A 34 0.91 12.13 -1.77
C GLN A 34 0.47 12.65 -0.40
N ASP A 35 -0.51 13.55 -0.36
CA ASP A 35 -1.01 14.12 0.89
C ASP A 35 -1.67 13.07 1.78
N ALA A 36 -2.39 12.09 1.21
CA ALA A 36 -2.96 11.00 1.98
C ALA A 36 -1.88 10.16 2.69
N LEU A 37 -0.74 9.92 2.03
CA LEU A 37 0.38 9.16 2.60
C LEU A 37 1.22 10.00 3.58
N ILE A 38 1.37 11.30 3.36
CA ILE A 38 2.08 12.18 4.30
C ILE A 38 1.27 12.30 5.61
N ASN A 39 -0.05 12.49 5.50
CA ASN A 39 -0.95 12.71 6.63
C ASN A 39 -1.33 11.42 7.39
N ASP A 40 -1.03 10.23 6.84
CA ASP A 40 -1.40 8.95 7.45
C ASP A 40 -0.24 7.97 7.51
N GLN A 41 0.38 7.85 8.68
CA GLN A 41 1.48 6.90 8.87
C GLN A 41 1.07 5.44 8.64
N TYR A 42 -0.20 5.07 8.88
CA TYR A 42 -0.65 3.68 8.73
C TYR A 42 -0.86 3.34 7.26
N LEU A 43 -1.42 4.27 6.49
CA LEU A 43 -1.49 4.15 5.04
C LEU A 43 -0.08 4.15 4.42
N ARG A 44 0.82 5.02 4.91
CA ARG A 44 2.21 5.11 4.44
C ARG A 44 3.02 3.85 4.65
N ARG A 45 2.79 3.10 5.73
CA ARG A 45 3.43 1.80 5.96
C ARG A 45 3.13 0.78 4.85
N GLY A 46 2.02 0.95 4.12
CA GLY A 46 1.67 0.13 2.97
C GLY A 46 2.35 0.55 1.66
N LEU A 47 3.11 1.66 1.63
CA LEU A 47 3.77 2.14 0.42
C LEU A 47 4.94 1.22 0.07
N THR A 48 4.87 0.59 -1.10
CA THR A 48 5.92 -0.31 -1.59
C THR A 48 6.86 0.35 -2.57
N THR A 49 6.32 1.16 -3.47
CA THR A 49 7.09 1.88 -4.50
C THR A 49 6.45 3.24 -4.77
N TYR A 50 7.27 4.22 -5.14
CA TYR A 50 6.81 5.54 -5.56
C TYR A 50 7.79 6.14 -6.58
N GLN A 51 7.29 6.49 -7.77
CA GLN A 51 8.10 7.12 -8.84
C GLN A 51 9.45 6.41 -9.13
N GLY A 52 9.46 5.07 -9.17
CA GLY A 52 10.68 4.28 -9.41
C GLY A 52 11.56 4.06 -8.17
N LYS A 53 11.21 4.62 -7.01
CA LYS A 53 11.88 4.39 -5.73
C LYS A 53 11.22 3.23 -5.00
N LEU A 54 12.03 2.37 -4.37
CA LEU A 54 11.57 1.26 -3.56
C LEU A 54 11.54 1.66 -2.09
N THR A 55 10.35 1.62 -1.48
CA THR A 55 10.11 2.06 -0.09
C THR A 55 9.80 0.90 0.86
N LEU A 56 9.90 -0.34 0.38
CA LEU A 56 9.73 -1.56 1.17
C LEU A 56 11.10 -2.17 1.50
N ALA A 57 11.53 -2.00 2.76
CA ALA A 57 12.86 -2.41 3.23
C ALA A 57 13.14 -3.90 3.04
N GLU A 58 12.17 -4.77 3.32
CA GLU A 58 12.34 -6.22 3.18
C GLU A 58 12.62 -6.65 1.73
N THR A 59 11.90 -6.04 0.77
CA THR A 59 12.11 -6.28 -0.66
C THR A 59 13.46 -5.73 -1.12
N ALA A 60 13.84 -4.54 -0.65
CA ALA A 60 15.12 -3.92 -0.96
C ALA A 60 16.29 -4.80 -0.49
N ARG A 61 16.22 -5.30 0.75
CA ARG A 61 17.21 -6.23 1.31
C ARG A 61 17.24 -7.54 0.52
N LYS A 62 16.10 -8.13 0.20
CA LYS A 62 16.00 -9.42 -0.51
C LYS A 62 16.63 -9.38 -1.90
N TYR A 63 16.48 -8.27 -2.62
CA TYR A 63 16.94 -8.12 -4.00
C TYR A 63 18.17 -7.22 -4.15
N HIS A 64 18.83 -6.84 -3.05
CA HIS A 64 19.99 -5.94 -3.04
C HIS A 64 19.76 -4.62 -3.78
N MET A 65 18.55 -4.06 -3.64
CA MET A 65 18.15 -2.79 -4.25
C MET A 65 18.27 -1.63 -3.26
N THR A 66 18.39 -0.42 -3.78
CA THR A 66 18.39 0.80 -2.95
C THR A 66 17.02 1.00 -2.31
N PHE A 67 17.01 1.10 -0.98
CA PHE A 67 15.85 1.50 -0.21
C PHE A 67 15.80 3.02 -0.06
N VAL A 68 14.62 3.60 -0.18
CA VAL A 68 14.35 5.01 0.11
C VAL A 68 13.27 5.08 1.17
N GLU A 69 13.47 5.90 2.19
CA GLU A 69 12.46 6.13 3.21
C GLU A 69 11.15 6.65 2.57
N PRO A 70 9.97 6.12 2.96
CA PRO A 70 8.70 6.51 2.35
C PRO A 70 8.43 8.02 2.34
N LEU A 71 8.84 8.74 3.38
CA LEU A 71 8.67 10.19 3.47
C LEU A 71 9.57 10.92 2.46
N ASP A 72 10.84 10.51 2.35
CA ASP A 72 11.79 11.10 1.40
C ASP A 72 11.39 10.83 -0.05
N ALA A 73 10.77 9.67 -0.31
CA ALA A 73 10.20 9.36 -1.61
C ALA A 73 8.99 10.23 -1.97
N LEU A 74 8.22 10.69 -0.98
CA LEU A 74 7.04 11.55 -1.17
C LEU A 74 7.36 13.04 -1.20
N SER A 75 8.55 13.46 -0.77
CA SER A 75 8.99 14.86 -0.77
C SER A 75 9.84 15.24 -1.99
N SER A 76 10.04 14.31 -2.92
CA SER A 76 10.90 14.45 -4.09
C SER A 76 10.18 14.69 -5.40
#